data_AF-A0A9J6G0C8-F1
#
_entry.id   AF-A0A9J6G0C8-F1
#
_cell.length_a   1.000
_cell.length_b   1.000
_cell.length_c   1.000
_cell.angle_alpha   90.00
_cell.angle_beta   90.00
_cell.angle_gamma   90.00
#
_symmetry.space_group_name_H-M   'P 1'
#
loop_
_entity.id
_entity.type
_entity.pdbx_description
1 polymer ?
#
loop_
_entity_poly.entity_id
_entity_poly.type
_entity_poly.pdbx_seq_one_letter_code
_entity_poly.pdbx_strand_id
1 'polypeptide(L)'
;MPISKEDDGRLLPLQNDFCSYIKNIQDCSIAARVGSFTDETYNALLFSTRSTVQTAQFLLRSGVNYVLTRKFNSDPIEAQFGKLRFMCGGNDALDARAATAALDHIVKEKALPSKETNEQGEDVEEEVASVPQDIVQELEVLREHSPTTPASVTYSGLVYVGGYIAHR
;
A
#
# COMPACT_ATOMS: atom_id res chain seq x y z
N MET A 1 13.00 1.34 5.21
CA MET A 1 13.49 1.01 6.57
C MET A 1 12.37 1.25 7.58
N PRO A 2 11.98 0.26 8.38
CA PRO A 2 10.92 0.41 9.40
C PRO A 2 11.27 1.46 10.46
N ILE A 3 10.26 2.15 10.99
CA ILE A 3 10.38 3.08 12.12
C ILE A 3 9.91 2.36 13.37
N SER A 4 10.76 2.21 14.38
CA SER A 4 10.44 1.41 15.59
C SER A 4 10.43 2.22 16.88
N LYS A 5 10.74 3.53 16.81
CA LYS A 5 10.79 4.43 17.97
C LYS A 5 9.99 5.68 17.66
N GLU A 6 9.27 6.19 18.65
CA GLU A 6 8.48 7.42 18.50
C GLU A 6 9.38 8.64 18.22
N ASP A 7 10.53 8.66 18.88
CA ASP A 7 11.55 9.71 18.77
C ASP A 7 12.60 9.34 17.71
N ASP A 8 12.20 8.56 16.69
CA ASP A 8 13.10 8.21 15.60
C ASP A 8 13.62 9.49 14.93
N GLY A 9 14.94 9.61 14.83
CA GLY A 9 15.60 10.79 14.26
C GLY A 9 15.22 11.08 12.82
N ARG A 10 14.52 10.19 12.11
CA ARG A 10 13.96 10.45 10.78
C ARG A 10 12.60 11.16 10.82
N LEU A 11 11.85 11.04 11.91
CA LEU A 11 10.56 11.73 12.09
C LEU A 11 10.76 13.20 12.46
N LEU A 12 11.82 13.50 13.24
CA LEU A 12 12.11 14.86 13.71
C LEU A 12 12.30 15.88 12.57
N PRO A 13 13.16 15.63 11.56
CA PRO A 13 13.38 16.57 10.45
C PRO A 13 12.13 16.70 9.58
N LEU A 14 11.37 15.61 9.43
CA LEU A 14 10.12 15.62 8.67
C LEU A 14 9.05 16.50 9.34
N GLN A 15 9.04 16.53 10.67
CA GLN A 15 8.12 17.36 11.46
C GLN A 15 8.56 18.82 11.52
N ASN A 16 9.85 19.07 11.76
CA ASN A 16 10.36 20.40 12.13
C ASN A 16 10.91 21.18 10.93
N ASP A 17 11.62 20.49 10.03
CA ASP A 17 12.42 21.15 8.99
C ASP A 17 11.73 21.11 7.63
N PHE A 18 11.11 19.99 7.27
CA PHE A 18 10.53 19.78 5.94
C PHE A 18 9.45 20.81 5.61
N CYS A 19 8.54 21.11 6.54
CA CYS A 19 7.50 22.11 6.31
C CYS A 19 8.10 23.51 6.03
N SER A 20 9.13 23.86 6.79
CA SER A 20 9.85 25.13 6.64
C SER A 20 10.61 25.19 5.31
N TYR A 21 11.22 24.08 4.93
CA TYR A 21 11.92 23.91 3.66
C TYR A 21 10.97 24.08 2.47
N ILE A 22 9.82 23.40 2.48
CA ILE A 22 8.81 23.52 1.42
C ILE A 22 8.26 24.94 1.33
N LYS A 23 8.02 25.60 2.47
CA LYS A 23 7.60 27.01 2.49
C LYS A 23 8.65 27.92 1.86
N ASN A 24 9.93 27.73 2.19
CA ASN A 24 11.01 28.51 1.62
C ASN A 24 11.10 28.32 0.09
N ILE A 25 11.01 27.07 -0.39
CA ILE A 25 10.94 26.79 -1.83
C ILE A 25 9.77 27.52 -2.48
N GLN A 26 8.58 27.44 -1.89
CA GLN A 26 7.38 28.11 -2.42
C GLN A 26 7.58 29.63 -2.51
N ASP A 27 8.05 30.26 -1.43
CA ASP A 27 8.28 31.70 -1.34
C ASP A 27 9.35 32.16 -2.35
N CYS A 28 10.46 31.41 -2.48
CA CYS A 28 11.52 31.69 -3.45
C CYS A 28 11.04 31.53 -4.89
N SER A 29 10.29 30.47 -5.19
CA SER A 29 9.75 30.21 -6.53
C SER A 29 8.78 31.30 -6.99
N ILE A 30 7.93 31.79 -6.07
CA ILE A 30 7.03 32.93 -6.33
C ILE A 30 7.86 34.19 -6.61
N ALA A 31 8.86 34.50 -5.79
CA ALA A 31 9.71 35.67 -5.94
C ALA A 31 10.48 35.64 -7.27
N ALA A 32 10.98 34.48 -7.68
CA ALA A 32 11.75 34.28 -8.91
C ALA A 32 10.88 34.06 -10.16
N ARG A 33 9.56 33.91 -10.02
CA ARG A 33 8.59 33.67 -11.11
C ARG A 33 8.89 32.42 -11.95
N VAL A 34 9.44 31.36 -11.34
CA VAL A 34 9.88 30.13 -12.04
C VAL A 34 8.87 28.98 -11.90
N GLY A 35 7.67 29.26 -11.40
CA GLY A 35 6.61 28.29 -11.15
C GLY A 35 6.57 27.85 -9.68
N SER A 36 5.39 27.94 -9.07
CA SER A 36 5.13 27.56 -7.68
C SER A 36 4.15 26.39 -7.62
N PHE A 37 4.09 25.72 -6.47
CA PHE A 37 2.99 24.77 -6.24
C PHE A 37 1.65 25.51 -6.28
N THR A 38 0.60 24.81 -6.72
CA THR A 38 -0.77 25.28 -6.47
C THR A 38 -1.06 25.21 -4.97
N ASP A 39 -2.05 25.98 -4.52
CA ASP A 39 -2.45 25.97 -3.11
C ASP A 39 -2.87 24.58 -2.65
N GLU A 40 -3.56 23.80 -3.50
CA GLU A 40 -3.96 22.43 -3.20
C GLU A 40 -2.75 21.53 -3.00
N THR A 41 -1.78 21.60 -3.91
CA THR A 41 -0.57 20.75 -3.86
C THR A 41 0.29 21.10 -2.65
N TYR A 42 0.48 22.39 -2.39
CA TYR A 42 1.23 22.87 -1.24
C TYR A 42 0.58 22.41 0.08
N ASN A 43 -0.72 22.62 0.24
CA ASN A 43 -1.44 22.20 1.44
C ASN A 43 -1.46 20.68 1.61
N ALA A 44 -1.68 19.92 0.52
CA ALA A 44 -1.66 18.47 0.55
C ALA A 44 -0.29 17.93 1.00
N LEU A 45 0.81 18.54 0.54
CA LEU A 45 2.16 18.14 0.92
C LEU A 45 2.42 18.37 2.41
N LEU A 46 2.05 19.53 2.94
CA LEU A 46 2.21 19.83 4.37
C LEU A 46 1.32 18.93 5.23
N PHE A 47 0.06 18.75 4.82
CA PHE A 47 -0.91 17.93 5.54
C PHE A 47 -0.48 16.47 5.58
N SER A 48 -0.19 15.86 4.43
CA SER A 48 0.24 14.46 4.35
C SER A 48 1.52 14.19 5.14
N THR A 49 2.46 15.13 5.14
CA THR A 49 3.69 15.04 5.94
C THR A 49 3.40 15.00 7.44
N ARG A 50 2.63 15.98 7.93
CA ARG A 50 2.28 16.06 9.36
C ARG A 50 1.47 14.84 9.81
N SER A 51 0.47 14.47 9.01
CA SER A 51 -0.35 13.29 9.26
C SER A 51 0.49 12.02 9.31
N THR A 52 1.44 11.83 8.38
CA THR A 52 2.35 10.67 8.38
C THR A 52 3.15 10.57 9.67
N VAL A 53 3.74 11.68 10.14
CA VAL A 53 4.50 11.69 11.40
C VAL A 53 3.60 11.38 12.59
N GLN A 54 2.46 12.06 12.69
CA GLN A 54 1.52 11.89 13.80
C GLN A 54 0.96 10.47 13.86
N THR A 55 0.57 9.90 12.72
CA THR A 55 0.09 8.51 12.62
C THR A 55 1.18 7.53 13.00
N ALA A 56 2.42 7.73 12.53
CA ALA A 56 3.54 6.87 12.90
C ALA A 56 3.80 6.88 14.42
N GLN A 57 3.87 8.06 15.03
CA GLN A 57 4.02 8.22 16.48
C GLN A 57 2.87 7.59 17.25
N PHE A 58 1.63 7.81 16.81
CA PHE A 58 0.44 7.26 17.44
C PHE A 58 0.45 5.72 17.42
N LEU A 59 0.79 5.09 16.29
CA LEU A 59 0.84 3.63 16.18
C LEU A 59 1.91 3.02 17.09
N LEU A 60 3.08 3.65 17.17
CA LEU A 60 4.15 3.22 18.06
C LEU A 60 3.74 3.34 19.54
N ARG A 61 3.09 4.45 19.93
CA ARG A 61 2.48 4.63 21.27
C ARG A 61 1.44 3.58 21.60
N SER A 62 0.72 3.12 20.59
CA SER A 62 -0.33 2.11 20.71
C SER A 62 0.21 0.69 20.84
N GLY A 63 1.55 0.50 20.85
CA GLY A 63 2.21 -0.78 21.05
C GLY A 63 2.54 -1.54 19.75
N VAL A 64 2.47 -0.89 18.58
CA VAL A 64 2.93 -1.50 17.33
C VAL A 64 4.46 -1.53 17.30
N ASN A 65 5.06 -2.68 17.00
CA ASN A 65 6.53 -2.86 17.01
C ASN A 65 7.28 -1.96 16.03
N TYR A 66 6.67 -1.67 14.88
CA TYR A 66 7.25 -0.79 13.87
C TYR A 66 6.20 -0.28 12.89
N VAL A 67 6.51 0.84 12.25
CA VAL A 67 5.70 1.48 11.20
C VAL A 67 6.44 1.45 9.87
N LEU A 68 5.74 1.04 8.82
CA LEU A 68 6.19 1.13 7.43
C LEU A 68 5.45 2.25 6.72
N THR A 69 6.08 3.42 6.56
CA THR A 69 5.47 4.58 5.89
C THR A 69 5.05 4.28 4.45
N ARG A 70 5.70 3.33 3.77
CA ARG A 70 5.28 2.84 2.44
C ARG A 70 3.86 2.26 2.43
N LYS A 71 3.32 1.82 3.58
CA LYS A 71 1.96 1.28 3.66
C LYS A 71 0.89 2.37 3.77
N PHE A 72 1.26 3.65 3.83
CA PHE A 72 0.33 4.77 3.89
C PHE A 72 -0.07 5.32 2.51
N ASN A 73 0.51 4.80 1.41
CA ASN A 73 0.21 5.27 0.07
C ASN A 73 -0.88 4.43 -0.64
N SER A 74 -1.37 4.94 -1.76
CA SER A 74 -2.40 4.31 -2.60
C SER A 74 -1.85 3.30 -3.60
N ASP A 75 -0.53 3.14 -3.76
CA ASP A 75 0.08 2.24 -4.76
C ASP A 75 -0.53 0.82 -4.76
N PRO A 76 -0.82 0.17 -3.61
CA PRO A 76 -1.43 -1.16 -3.63
C PRO A 76 -2.83 -1.18 -4.25
N ILE A 77 -3.58 -0.08 -4.10
CA ILE A 77 -4.91 0.09 -4.72
C ILE A 77 -4.72 0.39 -6.22
N GLU A 78 -3.77 1.24 -6.59
CA GLU A 78 -3.46 1.54 -7.99
C GLU A 78 -2.98 0.30 -8.77
N ALA A 79 -2.22 -0.58 -8.13
CA ALA A 79 -1.84 -1.87 -8.68
C ALA A 79 -3.06 -2.78 -8.93
N GLN A 80 -4.07 -2.74 -8.05
CA GLN A 80 -5.34 -3.45 -8.28
C GLN A 80 -6.10 -2.87 -9.47
N PHE A 81 -6.12 -1.54 -9.64
CA PHE A 81 -6.68 -0.92 -10.84
C PHE A 81 -5.92 -1.29 -12.11
N GLY A 82 -4.60 -1.43 -12.05
CA GLY A 82 -3.79 -1.97 -13.13
C GLY A 82 -4.21 -3.40 -13.50
N LYS A 83 -4.36 -4.28 -12.50
CA LYS A 83 -4.86 -5.66 -12.70
C LYS A 83 -6.27 -5.65 -13.32
N LEU A 84 -7.15 -4.77 -12.85
CA LEU A 84 -8.52 -4.64 -13.36
C LEU A 84 -8.53 -4.27 -14.84
N ARG A 85 -7.76 -3.24 -15.23
CA ARG A 85 -7.59 -2.84 -16.63
C ARG A 85 -7.05 -3.97 -17.48
N PHE A 86 -6.03 -4.67 -16.99
CA PHE A 86 -5.43 -5.80 -17.68
C PHE A 86 -6.45 -6.92 -17.94
N MET A 87 -7.24 -7.30 -16.93
CA MET A 87 -8.27 -8.33 -17.05
C MET A 87 -9.39 -7.97 -18.03
N CYS A 88 -9.64 -6.67 -18.24
CA CYS A 88 -10.60 -6.16 -19.20
C CYS A 88 -9.96 -5.77 -20.54
N GLY A 89 -8.88 -6.45 -20.93
CA GLY A 89 -8.24 -6.29 -22.24
C GLY A 89 -7.36 -5.04 -22.36
N GLY A 90 -6.89 -4.48 -21.25
CA GLY A 90 -6.11 -3.25 -21.23
C GLY A 90 -6.94 -1.99 -21.44
N ASN A 91 -8.25 -2.04 -21.23
CA ASN A 91 -9.13 -0.90 -21.40
C ASN A 91 -8.94 0.13 -20.26
N ASP A 92 -8.46 1.33 -20.61
CA ASP A 92 -8.29 2.44 -19.66
C ASP A 92 -9.61 3.08 -19.21
N ALA A 93 -10.70 2.86 -19.94
CA ALA A 93 -12.04 3.33 -19.61
C ALA A 93 -12.96 2.14 -19.37
N LEU A 94 -12.77 1.47 -18.23
CA LEU A 94 -13.67 0.40 -17.79
C LEU A 94 -15.08 0.93 -17.54
N ASP A 95 -16.08 0.24 -18.09
CA ASP A 95 -17.44 0.39 -17.62
C ASP A 95 -17.63 -0.34 -16.27
N ALA A 96 -18.66 0.07 -15.52
CA ALA A 96 -18.93 -0.48 -14.19
C ALA A 96 -19.27 -1.98 -14.21
N ARG A 97 -19.83 -2.50 -15.31
CA ARG A 97 -20.20 -3.92 -15.42
C ARG A 97 -18.95 -4.79 -15.58
N ALA A 98 -18.03 -4.39 -16.47
CA ALA A 98 -16.75 -5.03 -16.69
C ALA A 98 -15.89 -5.00 -15.42
N ALA A 99 -15.85 -3.86 -14.73
CA ALA A 99 -15.17 -3.72 -13.45
C ALA A 99 -15.73 -4.70 -12.39
N THR A 100 -17.06 -4.78 -12.27
CA THR A 100 -17.72 -5.67 -11.30
C THR A 100 -17.44 -7.15 -11.62
N ALA A 101 -17.58 -7.55 -12.90
CA ALA A 101 -17.32 -8.91 -13.33
C ALA A 101 -15.87 -9.34 -13.08
N ALA A 102 -14.90 -8.45 -13.33
CA ALA A 102 -13.49 -8.72 -13.08
C ALA A 102 -13.15 -8.76 -11.58
N LEU A 103 -13.77 -7.89 -10.75
CA LEU A 103 -13.63 -7.96 -9.29
C LEU A 103 -14.20 -9.27 -8.74
N ASP A 104 -15.37 -9.71 -9.19
CA ASP A 104 -15.96 -10.99 -8.82
C ASP A 104 -15.03 -12.17 -9.17
N HIS A 105 -14.37 -12.10 -10.33
CA HIS A 105 -13.39 -13.10 -10.73
C HIS A 105 -12.18 -13.10 -9.79
N ILE A 106 -11.60 -11.94 -9.45
CA ILE A 106 -10.47 -11.82 -8.52
C ILE A 106 -10.83 -12.38 -7.13
N VAL A 107 -12.04 -12.08 -6.64
CA VAL A 107 -12.49 -12.55 -5.33
C VAL A 107 -12.65 -14.08 -5.33
N LYS A 108 -13.28 -14.63 -6.37
CA LYS A 108 -13.43 -16.08 -6.53
C LYS A 108 -12.09 -16.81 -6.66
N GLU A 109 -11.16 -16.26 -7.44
CA GLU A 109 -9.80 -16.79 -7.60
C GLU A 109 -9.05 -16.87 -6.25
N LYS A 110 -9.18 -15.83 -5.42
CA LYS A 110 -8.55 -15.78 -4.09
C LYS A 110 -9.25 -16.63 -3.02
N ALA A 111 -10.54 -16.92 -3.20
CA ALA A 111 -11.34 -17.69 -2.25
C ALA A 111 -11.23 -19.21 -2.48
N LEU A 112 -10.76 -19.64 -3.66
CA LEU A 112 -10.47 -21.04 -3.91
C LEU A 112 -9.14 -21.41 -3.22
N PRO A 113 -9.06 -22.55 -2.50
CA PRO A 113 -7.77 -23.07 -2.07
C PRO A 113 -6.91 -23.24 -3.32
N SER A 114 -5.70 -22.68 -3.28
CA SER A 114 -4.72 -22.75 -4.36
C SER A 114 -4.69 -24.18 -4.89
N LYS A 115 -5.22 -24.38 -6.11
CA LYS A 115 -4.92 -25.59 -6.86
C LYS A 115 -3.43 -25.55 -7.06
N GLU A 116 -2.72 -26.51 -6.49
CA GLU A 116 -1.36 -26.84 -6.90
C GLU A 116 -1.41 -27.10 -8.41
N THR A 117 -1.06 -26.09 -9.20
CA THR A 117 -0.74 -26.28 -10.60
C THR A 117 0.59 -27.01 -10.59
N ASN A 118 0.52 -28.33 -10.76
CA ASN A 118 1.66 -29.17 -11.04
C ASN A 118 2.20 -28.79 -12.43
N GLU A 119 2.97 -27.70 -12.47
CA GLU A 119 3.83 -27.40 -13.60
C GLU A 119 5.02 -28.36 -13.49
N GLN A 120 4.96 -29.44 -14.26
CA GLN A 120 6.11 -30.29 -14.55
C GLN A 120 7.13 -29.45 -15.33
N GLY A 121 7.97 -28.72 -14.59
CA GLY A 121 9.28 -28.27 -15.00
C GLY A 121 10.29 -29.20 -14.34
N GLU A 122 10.82 -30.15 -15.12
CA GLU A 122 12.06 -30.84 -14.80
C GLU A 122 13.12 -29.75 -14.51
N ASP A 123 13.67 -29.72 -13.29
CA ASP A 123 14.89 -29.01 -12.82
C ASP A 123 14.80 -28.38 -11.40
N VAL A 124 14.02 -28.94 -10.45
CA VAL A 124 14.01 -28.48 -9.04
C VAL A 124 14.34 -29.58 -8.00
N GLU A 125 14.61 -30.81 -8.41
CA GLU A 125 14.84 -31.90 -7.44
C GLU A 125 16.17 -31.85 -6.68
N GLU A 126 17.09 -30.92 -6.97
CA GLU A 126 18.39 -30.91 -6.29
C GLU A 126 18.54 -29.92 -5.11
N GLU A 127 17.65 -28.93 -4.92
CA GLU A 127 17.81 -27.93 -3.83
C GLU A 127 16.94 -28.15 -2.58
N VAL A 128 15.85 -28.92 -2.67
CA VAL A 128 14.92 -29.14 -1.53
C VAL A 128 15.50 -30.06 -0.46
N ALA A 129 16.56 -30.82 -0.77
CA ALA A 129 17.26 -31.67 0.19
C ALA A 129 18.12 -30.88 1.21
N SER A 130 18.25 -29.56 1.06
CA SER A 130 19.14 -28.74 1.91
C SER A 130 18.43 -27.91 2.99
N VAL A 131 17.09 -27.90 3.04
CA VAL A 131 16.35 -27.08 4.02
C VAL A 131 16.16 -27.86 5.34
N PRO A 132 16.69 -27.38 6.47
CA PRO A 132 16.52 -28.02 7.76
C PRO A 132 15.03 -28.10 8.16
N GLN A 133 14.59 -29.28 8.58
CA GLN A 133 13.19 -29.59 8.93
C GLN A 133 12.62 -28.69 10.05
N ASP A 134 13.49 -28.11 10.88
CA ASP A 134 13.13 -27.21 11.97
C ASP A 134 12.49 -25.90 11.46
N ILE A 135 12.93 -25.39 10.30
CA ILE A 135 12.40 -24.14 9.72
C ILE A 135 11.00 -24.36 9.12
N VAL A 136 10.76 -25.56 8.59
CA VAL A 136 9.45 -25.95 8.03
C VAL A 136 8.41 -26.04 9.15
N GLN A 137 8.78 -26.61 10.31
CA GLN A 137 7.91 -26.66 11.48
C GLN A 137 7.64 -25.27 12.08
N GLU A 138 8.64 -24.39 12.11
CA GLU A 138 8.47 -23.02 12.64
C GLU A 138 7.50 -22.18 11.78
N LEU A 139 7.52 -22.38 10.45
CA LEU A 139 6.61 -21.73 9.51
C LEU A 139 5.16 -22.25 9.61
N GLU A 140 4.97 -23.53 9.90
CA GLU A 140 3.64 -24.11 10.11
C GLU A 140 2.98 -23.58 11.39
N VAL A 141 3.76 -23.43 12.47
CA VAL A 141 3.28 -22.85 13.74
C VAL A 141 2.86 -21.38 13.57
N LEU A 142 3.58 -20.60 12.76
CA LEU A 142 3.22 -19.21 12.49
C LEU A 142 1.96 -19.08 11.62
N ARG A 143 1.68 -20.06 10.75
CA ARG A 143 0.45 -20.11 9.95
C ARG A 143 -0.79 -20.40 10.81
N GLU A 144 -0.64 -21.20 11.86
CA GLU A 144 -1.74 -21.54 12.77
C GLU A 144 -2.17 -20.39 13.70
N HIS A 145 -1.27 -19.42 13.96
CA HIS A 145 -1.50 -18.31 14.89
C HIS A 145 -1.95 -17.00 14.24
N SER A 146 -2.25 -16.96 12.94
CA SER A 146 -2.77 -15.73 12.30
C SER A 146 -4.24 -15.52 12.66
N PRO A 147 -4.63 -14.43 13.35
CA PRO A 147 -6.04 -14.13 13.57
C PRO A 147 -6.71 -13.81 12.24
N THR A 148 -7.85 -14.47 12.00
CA THR A 148 -8.71 -14.29 10.84
C THR A 148 -8.98 -12.80 10.63
N THR A 149 -8.56 -12.26 9.50
CA THR A 149 -8.73 -10.85 9.17
C THR A 149 -10.23 -10.53 9.08
N PRO A 150 -10.77 -9.56 9.84
CA PRO A 150 -12.18 -9.23 9.76
C PRO A 150 -12.53 -8.65 8.39
N ALA A 151 -13.71 -9.00 7.88
CA ALA A 151 -14.27 -8.62 6.57
C ALA A 151 -14.47 -7.10 6.34
N SER A 152 -13.95 -6.25 7.23
CA SER A 152 -14.01 -4.78 7.14
C SER A 152 -13.11 -4.22 6.04
N VAL A 153 -12.09 -4.95 5.58
CA VAL A 153 -11.14 -4.48 4.57
C VAL A 153 -11.75 -4.46 3.16
N THR A 154 -12.79 -5.26 2.92
CA THR A 154 -13.44 -5.41 1.60
C THR A 154 -14.25 -4.18 1.18
N TYR A 155 -14.63 -3.31 2.12
CA TYR A 155 -15.50 -2.16 1.84
C TYR A 155 -14.74 -0.94 1.28
N SER A 156 -13.43 -0.83 1.54
CA SER A 156 -12.64 0.35 1.13
C SER A 156 -12.44 0.43 -0.39
N GLY A 157 -12.30 -0.71 -1.07
CA GLY A 157 -12.08 -0.75 -2.53
C GLY A 157 -13.30 -0.26 -3.32
N LEU A 158 -14.50 -0.72 -2.98
CA LEU A 158 -15.75 -0.34 -3.67
C LEU A 158 -16.08 1.15 -3.51
N VAL A 159 -15.80 1.75 -2.34
CA VAL A 159 -16.02 3.18 -2.10
C VAL A 159 -15.07 4.04 -2.94
N TYR A 160 -13.80 3.64 -3.07
CA TYR A 160 -12.83 4.35 -3.90
C TYR A 160 -13.13 4.21 -5.40
N VAL A 161 -13.48 2.99 -5.86
CA VAL A 161 -13.91 2.75 -7.25
C VAL A 161 -15.19 3.54 -7.58
N GLY A 162 -16.17 3.55 -6.68
CA GLY A 162 -17.42 4.28 -6.85
C GLY A 162 -17.24 5.80 -6.93
N GLY A 163 -16.33 6.37 -6.12
CA GLY A 163 -15.99 7.79 -6.17
C GLY A 163 -15.31 8.21 -7.47
N TYR A 164 -14.47 7.34 -8.05
CA TYR A 164 -13.79 7.60 -9.32
C TYR A 164 -14.74 7.53 -10.54
N ILE A 165 -15.78 6.70 -10.48
CA ILE A 165 -16.78 6.57 -11.54
C ILE A 165 -17.81 7.71 -11.50
N ALA A 166 -18.14 8.24 -10.31
CA ALA A 166 -19.17 9.26 -10.15
C ALA A 166 -18.73 10.69 -10.55
N HIS A 167 -17.44 10.91 -10.83
CA HIS A 167 -16.87 12.22 -11.16
C HIS A 167 -16.47 12.40 -12.64
N ARG A 168 -17.00 11.58 -13.55
CA ARG A 168 -16.90 11.81 -15.00
C ARG A 168 -18.23 12.18 -15.62
#